data_AF-A0A1U9N682-F1
#
_entry.id   AF-A0A1U9N682-F1
#
_cell.length_a   1.000
_cell.length_b   1.000
_cell.length_c   1.000
_cell.angle_alpha   90.00
_cell.angle_beta   90.00
_cell.angle_gamma   90.00
#
_symmetry.space_group_name_H-M   'P 1'
#
loop_
_entity.id
_entity.type
_entity.pdbx_description
1 polymer ?
#
loop_
_entity_poly.entity_id
_entity_poly.type
_entity_poly.pdbx_seq_one_letter_code
_entity_poly.pdbx_strand_id
1 'polypeptide(L)'
;MSTTPNDTPPSYNASTNTSDADRSAFIDWLTAQTVAELQAARDNETALHQAVKNYVKHALAAELAFEDIEEILGINEPCIMDLAELSEADEEAVVDAFEDLCNG
;
A
#
# COMPACT_ATOMS: atom_id res chain seq x y z
N MET A 1 -15.45 11.41 10.41
CA MET A 1 -14.24 11.66 11.21
C MET A 1 -13.17 10.78 10.62
N SER A 2 -12.22 11.33 9.89
CA SER A 2 -11.09 10.56 9.36
C SER A 2 -10.15 10.31 10.52
N THR A 3 -10.22 9.13 11.11
CA THR A 3 -9.16 8.66 12.01
C THR A 3 -7.96 8.40 11.12
N THR A 4 -6.99 9.30 11.14
CA THR A 4 -5.66 9.02 10.58
C THR A 4 -5.20 7.70 11.17
N PRO A 5 -4.72 6.73 10.37
CA PRO A 5 -4.16 5.50 10.91
C PRO A 5 -3.05 5.84 11.90
N ASN A 6 -2.84 4.97 12.89
CA ASN A 6 -1.74 5.13 13.82
C ASN A 6 -0.44 5.16 13.00
N ASP A 7 0.33 6.26 13.01
CA ASP A 7 1.50 6.46 12.12
C ASP A 7 2.60 5.39 12.29
N THR A 8 2.54 4.61 13.37
CA THR A 8 3.54 3.58 13.66
C THR A 8 3.06 2.21 13.12
N PRO A 9 3.82 1.58 12.20
CA PRO A 9 3.51 0.24 11.73
C PRO A 9 3.54 -0.78 12.88
N PRO A 10 2.64 -1.78 12.87
CA PRO A 10 2.80 -2.97 13.70
C PRO A 10 4.16 -3.62 13.45
N SER A 11 4.79 -4.13 14.52
CA SER A 11 6.05 -4.87 14.41
C SER A 11 5.80 -6.25 13.80
N TYR A 12 5.78 -6.34 12.47
CA TYR A 12 5.63 -7.57 11.71
C TYR A 12 6.79 -7.74 10.71
N ASN A 13 7.23 -8.98 10.53
CA ASN A 13 8.25 -9.36 9.57
C ASN A 13 7.93 -10.79 9.09
N ALA A 14 7.68 -10.94 7.79
CA ALA A 14 7.16 -12.18 7.22
C ALA A 14 8.15 -13.36 7.25
N SER A 15 9.46 -13.11 7.32
CA SER A 15 10.45 -14.18 7.40
C SER A 15 10.64 -14.75 8.81
N THR A 16 10.23 -14.01 9.84
CA THR A 16 10.46 -14.38 11.26
C THR A 16 9.19 -14.49 12.10
N ASN A 17 8.06 -13.94 11.65
CA ASN A 17 6.77 -14.01 12.33
C ASN A 17 5.79 -14.89 11.55
N THR A 18 5.32 -15.97 12.17
CA THR A 18 4.36 -16.93 11.59
C THR A 18 2.94 -16.76 12.14
N SER A 19 2.66 -15.67 12.84
CA SER A 19 1.34 -15.38 13.42
C SER A 19 0.40 -14.79 12.36
N ASP A 20 -0.64 -15.53 12.00
CA ASP A 20 -1.69 -15.05 11.08
C ASP A 20 -2.36 -13.76 11.59
N ALA A 21 -2.52 -13.63 12.91
CA ALA A 21 -3.12 -12.45 13.52
C ALA A 21 -2.23 -11.21 13.36
N ASP A 22 -0.91 -11.37 13.52
CA ASP A 22 0.04 -10.25 13.35
C ASP A 22 0.18 -9.88 11.88
N ARG A 23 0.18 -10.87 10.98
CA ARG A 23 0.14 -10.63 9.53
C ARG A 23 -1.11 -9.84 9.17
N SER A 24 -2.29 -10.29 9.59
CA SER A 24 -3.56 -9.58 9.34
C SER A 24 -3.51 -8.15 9.86
N ALA A 25 -3.06 -7.93 11.09
CA ALA A 25 -2.97 -6.59 11.67
C ALA A 25 -2.01 -5.67 10.91
N PHE A 26 -0.88 -6.20 10.41
CA PHE A 26 0.05 -5.45 9.59
C PHE A 26 -0.54 -5.11 8.21
N ILE A 27 -1.17 -6.06 7.54
CA ILE A 27 -1.82 -5.82 6.24
C ILE A 27 -2.98 -4.82 6.39
N ASP A 28 -3.82 -4.95 7.42
CA ASP A 28 -4.90 -4.00 7.69
C ASP A 28 -4.37 -2.57 7.89
N TRP A 29 -3.26 -2.44 8.65
CA TRP A 29 -2.59 -1.16 8.84
C TRP A 29 -2.01 -0.62 7.53
N LEU A 30 -1.31 -1.45 6.76
CA LEU A 30 -0.66 -1.08 5.50
C LEU A 30 -1.70 -0.59 4.49
N THR A 31 -2.81 -1.32 4.36
CA THR A 31 -3.96 -0.96 3.53
C THR A 31 -4.56 0.36 3.97
N ALA A 32 -4.89 0.53 5.25
CA ALA A 32 -5.50 1.76 5.76
C ALA A 32 -4.59 2.99 5.57
N GLN A 33 -3.29 2.84 5.82
CA GLN A 33 -2.30 3.90 5.62
C GLN A 33 -2.20 4.29 4.15
N THR A 34 -2.07 3.31 3.27
CA THR A 34 -1.90 3.56 1.83
C THR A 34 -3.16 4.17 1.22
N VAL A 35 -4.35 3.68 1.60
CA VAL A 35 -5.62 4.28 1.18
C VAL A 35 -5.71 5.74 1.61
N ALA A 36 -5.34 6.08 2.86
CA ALA A 36 -5.36 7.45 3.33
C ALA A 36 -4.38 8.36 2.56
N GLU A 37 -3.18 7.86 2.25
CA GLU A 37 -2.18 8.59 1.46
C GLU A 37 -2.64 8.81 0.02
N LEU A 38 -3.18 7.78 -0.64
CA LEU A 38 -3.70 7.85 -2.00
C LEU A 38 -4.90 8.81 -2.10
N GLN A 39 -5.84 8.74 -1.16
CA GLN A 39 -6.98 9.66 -1.11
C GLN A 39 -6.53 11.12 -0.92
N ALA A 40 -5.49 11.36 -0.13
CA ALA A 40 -4.91 12.70 0.04
C ALA A 40 -4.10 13.18 -1.18
N ALA A 41 -3.66 12.25 -2.02
CA ALA A 41 -2.82 12.49 -3.19
C ALA A 41 -3.58 12.56 -4.53
N ARG A 42 -4.90 12.35 -4.54
CA ARG A 42 -5.74 12.43 -5.74
C ARG A 42 -5.48 13.68 -6.58
N ASP A 43 -5.51 13.52 -7.90
CA ASP A 43 -5.22 14.56 -8.89
C ASP A 43 -3.78 15.13 -8.78
N ASN A 44 -2.87 14.43 -8.10
CA ASN A 44 -1.47 14.83 -7.93
C ASN A 44 -0.54 13.63 -8.10
N GLU A 45 -0.14 13.38 -9.35
CA GLU A 45 0.77 12.32 -9.77
C GLU A 45 2.02 12.22 -8.89
N THR A 46 2.70 13.34 -8.60
CA THR A 46 3.90 13.32 -7.74
C THR A 46 3.58 12.83 -6.32
N ALA A 47 2.42 13.20 -5.77
CA ALA A 47 1.99 12.72 -4.46
C ALA A 47 1.56 11.24 -4.50
N LEU A 48 0.92 10.80 -5.59
CA LEU A 48 0.57 9.39 -5.81
C LEU A 48 1.83 8.51 -5.86
N HIS A 49 2.85 8.93 -6.63
CA HIS A 49 4.13 8.24 -6.68
C HIS A 49 4.78 8.13 -5.29
N GLN A 50 4.68 9.20 -4.49
CA GLN A 50 5.22 9.17 -3.13
C GLN A 50 4.44 8.23 -2.20
N ALA A 51 3.12 8.14 -2.35
CA ALA A 51 2.28 7.20 -1.60
C ALA A 51 2.62 5.75 -1.96
N VAL A 52 2.75 5.43 -3.25
CA VAL A 52 3.17 4.09 -3.71
C VAL A 52 4.57 3.74 -3.19
N LYS A 53 5.50 4.68 -3.22
CA LYS A 53 6.85 4.47 -2.66
C LYS A 53 6.82 4.19 -1.16
N ASN A 54 5.95 4.86 -0.39
CA ASN A 54 5.79 4.60 1.03
C ASN A 54 5.22 3.21 1.28
N TYR A 55 4.16 2.83 0.55
CA TYR A 55 3.57 1.50 0.58
C TYR A 55 4.61 0.40 0.36
N VAL A 56 5.33 0.46 -0.78
CA VAL A 56 6.36 -0.51 -1.14
C VAL A 56 7.47 -0.56 -0.09
N LYS A 57 7.91 0.60 0.41
CA LYS A 57 8.94 0.68 1.46
C LYS A 57 8.50 -0.05 2.74
N HIS A 58 7.26 0.15 3.19
CA HIS A 58 6.75 -0.52 4.39
C HIS A 58 6.60 -2.02 4.18
N ALA A 59 6.08 -2.44 3.03
CA ALA A 59 5.91 -3.83 2.68
C ALA A 59 7.25 -4.59 2.60
N LEU A 60 8.27 -3.99 1.96
CA LEU A 60 9.62 -4.56 1.87
C LEU A 60 10.33 -4.57 3.23
N ALA A 61 10.12 -3.56 4.07
CA ALA A 61 10.67 -3.55 5.44
C ALA A 61 10.08 -4.67 6.31
N ALA A 62 8.85 -5.11 6.00
CA ALA A 62 8.22 -6.27 6.61
C ALA A 62 8.55 -7.59 5.87
N GLU A 63 9.43 -7.57 4.86
CA GLU A 63 9.83 -8.71 4.06
C GLU A 63 8.65 -9.45 3.37
N LEU A 64 7.59 -8.71 2.99
CA LEU A 64 6.54 -9.27 2.14
C LEU A 64 7.11 -9.67 0.77
N ALA A 65 6.60 -10.76 0.20
CA ALA A 65 6.95 -11.16 -1.15
C ALA A 65 6.37 -10.16 -2.16
N PHE A 66 7.07 -9.90 -3.25
CA PHE A 66 6.58 -8.99 -4.29
C PHE A 66 5.19 -9.36 -4.83
N GLU A 67 4.89 -10.66 -4.92
CA GLU A 67 3.56 -11.17 -5.29
C GLU A 67 2.49 -10.67 -4.32
N ASP A 68 2.71 -10.77 -2.99
CA ASP A 68 1.78 -10.21 -2.00
C ASP A 68 1.61 -8.69 -2.16
N ILE A 69 2.70 -7.98 -2.47
CA ILE A 69 2.70 -6.51 -2.60
C ILE A 69 1.85 -6.08 -3.79
N GLU A 70 2.03 -6.71 -4.94
CA GLU A 70 1.25 -6.45 -6.15
C GLU A 70 -0.21 -6.84 -5.93
N GLU A 71 -0.43 -8.01 -5.30
CA GLU A 71 -1.77 -8.53 -5.05
C GLU A 71 -2.62 -7.57 -4.21
N ILE A 72 -2.08 -7.08 -3.10
CA ILE A 72 -2.79 -6.17 -2.19
C ILE A 72 -3.03 -4.80 -2.83
N LEU A 73 -2.08 -4.33 -3.65
CA LEU A 73 -2.17 -3.00 -4.27
C LEU A 73 -3.27 -2.93 -5.32
N GLY A 74 -3.35 -3.94 -6.21
CA GLY A 74 -4.15 -3.84 -7.43
C GLY A 74 -4.77 -5.11 -8.00
N ILE A 75 -4.56 -6.30 -7.42
CA ILE A 75 -5.12 -7.56 -7.98
C ILE A 75 -6.27 -8.10 -7.14
N ASN A 76 -6.16 -8.08 -5.81
CA ASN A 76 -7.17 -8.64 -4.91
C ASN A 76 -8.33 -7.66 -4.75
N GLU A 77 -9.56 -8.04 -5.11
CA GLU A 77 -10.73 -7.17 -4.95
C GLU A 77 -11.42 -7.35 -3.57
N PRO A 78 -11.76 -6.25 -2.86
CA PRO A 78 -11.39 -4.87 -3.15
C PRO A 78 -9.89 -4.62 -2.85
N CYS A 79 -9.18 -4.02 -3.81
CA CYS A 79 -7.75 -3.71 -3.67
C CYS A 79 -7.54 -2.34 -3.03
N ILE A 80 -6.30 -1.97 -2.74
CA ILE A 80 -5.99 -0.63 -2.21
C ILE A 80 -6.50 0.48 -3.14
N MET A 81 -6.37 0.33 -4.47
CA MET A 81 -6.86 1.34 -5.43
C MET A 81 -8.39 1.46 -5.39
N ASP A 82 -9.12 0.33 -5.33
CA ASP A 82 -10.58 0.31 -5.19
C ASP A 82 -11.02 1.00 -3.88
N LEU A 83 -10.37 0.66 -2.77
CA LEU A 83 -10.66 1.21 -1.45
C LEU A 83 -10.32 2.71 -1.36
N ALA A 84 -9.32 3.14 -2.11
CA ALA A 84 -8.97 4.54 -2.26
C ALA A 84 -9.91 5.29 -3.21
N GLU A 85 -10.87 4.62 -3.87
CA GLU A 85 -11.82 5.16 -4.85
C GLU A 85 -11.11 6.12 -5.82
N LEU A 86 -10.03 5.65 -6.43
CA LEU A 86 -9.24 6.42 -7.38
C LEU A 86 -10.01 6.63 -8.70
N SER A 87 -9.65 7.68 -9.43
CA SER A 87 -10.07 7.82 -10.83
C SER A 87 -9.21 6.94 -11.73
N GLU A 88 -9.67 6.61 -12.93
CA GLU A 88 -8.86 5.85 -13.91
C GLU A 88 -7.48 6.48 -14.15
N ALA A 89 -7.38 7.81 -14.15
CA ALA A 89 -6.12 8.53 -14.33
C ALA A 89 -5.20 8.43 -13.10
N ASP A 90 -5.76 8.45 -11.89
CA ASP A 90 -4.98 8.24 -10.67
C ASP A 90 -4.53 6.78 -10.53
N GLU A 91 -5.36 5.82 -10.96
CA GLU A 91 -4.99 4.39 -11.03
C GLU A 91 -3.82 4.17 -12.00
N GLU A 92 -3.86 4.77 -13.19
CA GLU A 92 -2.75 4.73 -14.15
C GLU A 92 -1.45 5.28 -13.52
N ALA A 93 -1.52 6.42 -12.82
CA ALA A 93 -0.37 6.98 -12.12
C ALA A 93 0.16 6.07 -10.98
N VAL A 94 -0.72 5.34 -10.29
CA VAL A 94 -0.32 4.38 -9.25
C VAL A 94 0.38 3.17 -9.86
N VAL A 95 -0.14 2.64 -10.98
CA VAL A 95 0.47 1.53 -11.72
C VAL A 95 1.83 1.93 -12.26
N ASP A 96 1.94 3.07 -12.94
CA ASP A 96 3.20 3.60 -13.47
C ASP A 96 4.26 3.75 -12.35
N ALA A 97 3.86 4.32 -11.21
CA ALA A 97 4.75 4.46 -10.06
C ALA A 97 5.22 3.13 -9.49
N PHE A 98 4.36 2.11 -9.49
CA PHE A 98 4.71 0.77 -9.01
C PHE A 98 5.65 0.07 -10.00
N GLU A 99 5.38 0.15 -11.30
CA GLU A 99 6.23 -0.39 -12.36
C GLU A 99 7.63 0.23 -12.36
N ASP A 100 7.73 1.55 -12.15
CA ASP A 100 9.00 2.27 -12.03
C ASP A 100 9.86 1.75 -10.87
N LEU A 101 9.23 1.36 -9.76
CA LEU A 101 9.94 0.81 -8.59
C LEU A 101 10.39 -0.64 -8.82
N CYS A 102 9.64 -1.41 -9.60
CA CYS A 102 9.93 -2.82 -9.88
C CYS A 102 10.94 -3.02 -11.02
N ASN A 103 11.00 -2.08 -11.98
CA ASN A 103 11.90 -2.13 -13.13
C ASN A 103 13.22 -1.35 -12.94
N GLY A 104 13.42 -0.72 -11.77
CA GLY A 104 14.58 0.10 -11.41
C GLY A 104 15.81 -0.62 -10.89
#